data_AF-A0AA39HMJ3-F1
#
_entry.id   AF-A0AA39HMJ3-F1
#
_cell.length_a   1.000
_cell.length_b   1.000
_cell.length_c   1.000
_cell.angle_alpha   90.00
_cell.angle_beta   90.00
_cell.angle_gamma   90.00
#
_symmetry.space_group_name_H-M   'P 1'
#
loop_
_entity.id
_entity.type
_entity.pdbx_description
1 polymer ?
#
loop_
_entity_poly.entity_id
_entity_poly.type
_entity_poly.pdbx_seq_one_letter_code
_entity_poly.pdbx_strand_id
1 'polypeptide(L)'
;MIVVFKFRSRTRPWIVTFQHRPFYCSNENSKECSAFENRLIRKGFLTMPGLEDLYTKHGVDMGFWGHEHSYERFLPVNNRVIYNETGNPYDNAAAPIYIISGSAGCHSGHAWFDKKPVPFNASSLRLNPRPPEAPEMKDMRTV
;
A
#
# COMPACT_ATOMS: atom_id res chain seq x y z
N MET A 1 -16.70 -1.08 -1.80
CA MET A 1 -15.72 -1.94 -2.49
C MET A 1 -16.19 -2.07 -3.93
N ILE A 2 -15.44 -1.53 -4.90
CA ILE A 2 -15.70 -1.78 -6.34
C ILE A 2 -14.47 -2.50 -6.86
N VAL A 3 -14.55 -3.82 -7.06
CA VAL A 3 -13.52 -4.57 -7.77
C VAL A 3 -14.04 -4.81 -9.18
N VAL A 4 -13.53 -4.05 -10.16
CA VAL A 4 -13.85 -4.28 -11.57
C VAL A 4 -12.90 -5.34 -12.11
N PHE A 5 -13.36 -6.59 -12.16
CA PHE A 5 -12.65 -7.62 -12.91
C PHE A 5 -13.11 -7.61 -14.36
N LYS A 6 -12.18 -7.39 -15.30
CA LYS A 6 -12.38 -7.78 -16.68
C LYS A 6 -11.15 -8.54 -17.14
N PHE A 7 -11.36 -9.73 -17.68
CA PHE A 7 -10.29 -10.62 -18.11
C PHE A 7 -9.42 -9.97 -19.19
N ARG A 8 -8.11 -10.22 -19.10
CA ARG A 8 -7.11 -9.77 -20.06
C ARG A 8 -7.48 -10.24 -21.46
N SER A 9 -7.42 -9.33 -22.43
CA SER A 9 -7.57 -9.65 -23.84
C SER A 9 -6.54 -8.86 -24.65
N ARG A 10 -6.38 -9.18 -25.93
CA ARG A 10 -5.49 -8.41 -26.82
C ARG A 10 -5.84 -6.92 -26.87
N THR A 11 -7.11 -6.56 -26.71
CA THR A 11 -7.59 -5.16 -26.71
C THR A 11 -7.67 -4.55 -25.31
N ARG A 12 -7.45 -5.35 -24.25
CA ARG A 12 -7.51 -4.94 -22.85
C ARG A 12 -6.36 -5.63 -22.09
N PRO A 13 -5.12 -5.20 -22.33
CA PRO A 13 -3.95 -5.87 -21.76
C PRO A 13 -3.81 -5.63 -20.26
N TRP A 14 -4.35 -4.52 -19.75
CA TRP A 14 -4.22 -4.09 -18.36
C TRP A 14 -5.42 -4.52 -17.51
N ILE A 15 -5.13 -5.18 -16.40
CA ILE A 15 -6.04 -5.44 -15.29
C ILE A 15 -5.63 -4.54 -14.12
N VAL A 16 -6.48 -3.57 -13.80
CA VAL A 16 -6.26 -2.60 -12.74
C VAL A 16 -7.35 -2.71 -11.69
N THR A 17 -6.97 -2.71 -10.41
CA THR A 17 -7.90 -2.77 -9.29
C THR A 17 -7.90 -1.46 -8.50
N PHE A 18 -9.03 -1.13 -7.89
CA PHE A 18 -9.19 0.03 -7.02
C PHE A 18 -9.78 -0.43 -5.70
N GLN A 19 -9.15 -0.06 -4.59
CA GLN A 19 -9.65 -0.36 -3.25
C GLN A 19 -9.41 0.86 -2.35
N HIS A 20 -10.14 0.99 -1.26
CA HIS A 20 -9.94 2.12 -0.35
C HIS A 20 -8.72 1.89 0.54
N ARG A 21 -8.70 0.79 1.29
CA ARG A 21 -7.63 0.44 2.24
C ARG A 21 -6.51 -0.36 1.54
N PRO A 22 -5.23 -0.08 1.83
CA PRO A 22 -4.10 -0.73 1.18
C PRO A 22 -3.74 -2.08 1.80
N PHE A 23 -3.11 -2.97 1.02
CA PHE A 23 -2.52 -4.22 1.56
C PHE A 23 -1.22 -3.96 2.33
N TYR A 24 -0.47 -2.95 1.89
CA TYR A 24 0.81 -2.56 2.43
C TYR A 24 0.86 -1.03 2.53
N CYS A 25 1.43 -0.52 3.61
CA CYS A 25 1.84 0.88 3.73
C CYS A 25 3.02 0.99 4.71
N SER A 26 3.78 2.06 4.56
CA SER A 26 4.92 2.39 5.44
C SER A 26 4.63 3.63 6.31
N ASN A 27 3.36 3.97 6.51
CA ASN A 27 2.98 5.17 7.27
C ASN A 27 3.21 5.00 8.78
N GLU A 28 3.84 5.99 9.41
CA GLU A 28 4.12 6.05 10.84
C GLU A 28 2.82 6.22 11.64
N ASN A 29 2.70 5.53 12.78
CA ASN A 29 1.54 5.56 13.68
C ASN A 29 0.20 5.20 13.03
N SER A 30 0.20 4.70 11.80
CA SER A 30 -0.98 4.07 11.22
C SER A 30 -1.08 2.65 11.77
N LYS A 31 -1.81 2.49 12.88
CA LYS A 31 -2.29 1.16 13.30
C LYS A 31 -3.00 0.46 12.14
N GLU A 32 -3.57 1.23 11.21
CA GLU A 32 -4.24 0.75 10.00
C GLU A 32 -3.28 -0.04 9.08
N CYS A 33 -2.01 0.35 8.93
CA CYS A 33 -1.03 -0.40 8.11
C CYS A 33 -0.79 -1.85 8.57
N SER A 34 -1.02 -2.10 9.86
CA SER A 34 -0.91 -3.44 10.47
C SER A 34 -2.24 -3.97 10.98
N ALA A 35 -3.35 -3.25 10.71
CA ALA A 35 -4.65 -3.56 11.27
C ALA A 35 -5.19 -4.87 10.72
N PHE A 36 -6.06 -5.48 11.52
CA PHE A 36 -6.69 -6.75 11.20
C PHE A 36 -7.46 -6.66 9.88
N GLU A 37 -8.11 -5.52 9.60
CA GLU A 37 -8.84 -5.25 8.37
C GLU A 37 -7.95 -5.32 7.14
N ASN A 38 -6.77 -4.69 7.18
CA ASN A 38 -5.81 -4.70 6.07
C ASN A 38 -5.24 -6.12 5.86
N ARG A 39 -5.00 -6.85 6.96
CA ARG A 39 -4.59 -8.27 6.89
C ARG A 39 -5.71 -9.15 6.32
N LEU A 40 -6.96 -8.92 6.70
CA LEU A 40 -8.11 -9.71 6.29
C LEU A 40 -8.39 -9.55 4.79
N ILE A 41 -8.32 -8.32 4.24
CA ILE A 41 -8.48 -8.14 2.79
C ILE A 41 -7.31 -8.75 1.99
N ARG A 42 -6.08 -8.71 2.54
CA ARG A 42 -4.88 -9.20 1.86
C ARG A 42 -4.80 -10.73 1.88
N LYS A 43 -4.93 -11.33 3.06
CA LYS A 43 -4.72 -12.77 3.32
C LYS A 43 -5.98 -13.57 3.59
N GLY A 44 -7.12 -12.93 3.80
CA GLY A 44 -8.35 -13.61 4.16
C GLY A 44 -8.44 -13.93 5.64
N PHE A 45 -9.54 -14.58 6.02
CA PHE A 45 -9.79 -15.06 7.37
C PHE A 45 -10.75 -16.26 7.34
N LEU A 46 -10.36 -17.36 7.98
CA LEU A 46 -11.10 -18.63 7.95
C LEU A 46 -11.36 -19.10 6.52
N THR A 47 -12.62 -19.15 6.10
CA THR A 47 -13.06 -19.57 4.76
C THR A 47 -13.10 -18.43 3.74
N MET A 48 -12.87 -17.19 4.17
CA MET A 48 -12.82 -16.04 3.27
C MET A 48 -11.43 -15.94 2.63
N PRO A 49 -11.30 -16.04 1.30
CA PRO A 49 -10.00 -15.94 0.64
C PRO A 49 -9.47 -14.50 0.68
N GLY A 50 -8.15 -14.37 0.78
CA GLY A 50 -7.46 -13.10 0.60
C GLY A 50 -7.40 -12.68 -0.88
N LEU A 51 -7.36 -11.38 -1.12
CA LEU A 51 -7.32 -10.84 -2.47
C LEU A 51 -5.91 -10.86 -3.09
N GLU A 52 -4.84 -10.81 -2.29
CA GLU A 52 -3.47 -10.71 -2.81
C GLU A 52 -3.08 -11.92 -3.67
N ASP A 53 -3.36 -13.14 -3.18
CA ASP A 53 -3.03 -14.36 -3.90
C ASP A 53 -3.91 -14.51 -5.16
N LEU A 54 -5.15 -14.03 -5.11
CA LEU A 54 -6.03 -13.96 -6.28
C LEU A 54 -5.50 -12.97 -7.33
N TYR A 55 -4.96 -11.84 -6.89
CA TYR A 55 -4.44 -10.82 -7.80
C TYR A 55 -3.24 -11.34 -8.59
N THR A 56 -2.31 -12.01 -7.91
CA THR A 56 -1.19 -12.69 -8.60
C THR A 56 -1.69 -13.82 -9.49
N LYS A 57 -2.59 -14.68 -9.00
CA LYS A 57 -3.14 -15.81 -9.78
C LYS A 57 -3.83 -15.37 -11.08
N HIS A 58 -4.50 -14.23 -11.06
CA HIS A 58 -5.25 -13.71 -12.20
C HIS A 58 -4.49 -12.66 -13.01
N GLY A 59 -3.21 -12.42 -12.72
CA GLY A 59 -2.37 -11.50 -13.48
C GLY A 59 -2.82 -10.04 -13.40
N VAL A 60 -3.23 -9.58 -12.22
CA VAL A 60 -3.48 -8.15 -11.96
C VAL A 60 -2.17 -7.39 -12.14
N ASP A 61 -2.16 -6.38 -13.01
CA ASP A 61 -0.95 -5.60 -13.26
C ASP A 61 -0.74 -4.55 -12.15
N MET A 62 -1.82 -3.84 -11.77
CA MET A 62 -1.74 -2.72 -10.82
C MET A 62 -2.95 -2.64 -9.87
N GLY A 63 -2.70 -2.19 -8.64
CA GLY A 63 -3.73 -1.86 -7.66
C GLY A 63 -3.55 -0.46 -7.09
N PHE A 64 -4.63 0.34 -7.11
CA PHE A 64 -4.66 1.68 -6.54
C PHE A 64 -5.43 1.72 -5.22
N TRP A 65 -4.86 2.43 -4.26
CA TRP A 65 -5.39 2.62 -2.92
C TRP A 65 -5.46 4.08 -2.51
N GLY A 66 -6.34 4.38 -1.57
CA GLY A 66 -6.37 5.64 -0.85
C GLY A 66 -6.11 5.37 0.63
N HIS A 67 -7.00 5.90 1.47
CA HIS A 67 -7.01 5.77 2.94
C HIS A 67 -5.83 6.44 3.63
N GLU A 68 -4.61 6.04 3.30
CA GLU A 68 -3.39 6.70 3.77
C GLU A 68 -3.16 7.99 2.98
N HIS A 69 -3.08 9.12 3.69
CA HIS A 69 -2.92 10.45 3.09
C HIS A 69 -1.47 10.72 2.67
N SER A 70 -0.95 9.85 1.82
CA SER A 70 0.37 9.92 1.21
C SER A 70 0.35 9.34 -0.21
N TYR A 71 1.47 9.50 -0.92
CA TYR A 71 1.76 8.72 -2.12
C TYR A 71 2.83 7.68 -1.79
N GLU A 72 2.58 6.42 -2.11
CA GLU A 72 3.54 5.32 -1.95
C GLU A 72 3.39 4.34 -3.12
N ARG A 73 4.50 3.97 -3.75
CA ARG A 73 4.55 2.97 -4.83
C ARG A 73 5.49 1.85 -4.42
N PHE A 74 5.04 0.62 -4.60
CA PHE A 74 5.82 -0.56 -4.27
C PHE A 74 6.49 -1.18 -5.51
N LEU A 75 7.50 -2.00 -5.27
CA LEU A 75 7.95 -3.00 -6.24
C LEU A 75 6.86 -4.06 -6.43
N PRO A 76 6.89 -4.84 -7.53
CA PRO A 76 6.03 -6.01 -7.66
C PRO A 76 6.20 -6.92 -6.46
N VAL A 77 5.11 -7.16 -5.73
CA VAL A 77 5.18 -7.84 -4.44
C VAL A 77 3.95 -8.72 -4.24
N ASN A 78 4.19 -9.95 -3.77
CA ASN A 78 3.16 -10.78 -3.17
C ASN A 78 3.72 -11.36 -1.88
N ASN A 79 2.91 -11.31 -0.81
CA ASN A 79 3.25 -11.87 0.49
C ASN A 79 4.59 -11.36 1.03
N ARG A 80 4.87 -10.07 0.82
CA ARG A 80 6.14 -9.41 1.21
C ARG A 80 7.38 -9.96 0.50
N VAL A 81 7.22 -10.78 -0.55
CA VAL A 81 8.29 -11.24 -1.44
C VAL A 81 8.29 -10.37 -2.68
N ILE A 82 9.45 -9.80 -3.01
CA ILE A 82 9.66 -8.98 -4.21
C ILE A 82 9.82 -9.90 -5.42
N TYR A 83 9.12 -9.60 -6.49
CA TYR A 83 9.27 -10.25 -7.78
C TYR A 83 10.04 -9.31 -8.71
N ASN A 84 11.35 -9.54 -8.83
CA ASN A 84 12.25 -8.73 -9.64
C ASN A 84 13.18 -9.64 -10.45
N GLU A 85 12.60 -10.30 -11.46
CA GLU A 85 13.30 -11.31 -12.28
C GLU A 85 14.03 -10.71 -13.48
N THR A 86 13.86 -9.42 -13.74
CA THR A 86 14.39 -8.70 -14.90
C THR A 86 15.21 -7.47 -14.48
N GLY A 87 15.94 -6.85 -15.41
CA GLY A 87 16.66 -5.59 -15.13
C GLY A 87 15.74 -4.41 -14.79
N ASN A 88 14.46 -4.49 -15.15
CA ASN A 88 13.41 -3.53 -14.80
C ASN A 88 12.24 -4.27 -14.15
N PRO A 89 12.03 -4.15 -12.82
CA PRO A 89 11.03 -4.92 -12.08
C PRO A 89 9.62 -4.77 -12.65
N TYR A 90 9.32 -3.70 -13.37
CA TYR A 90 7.99 -3.41 -13.89
C TYR A 90 7.70 -4.06 -15.25
N ASP A 91 8.72 -4.60 -15.93
CA ASP A 91 8.55 -5.25 -17.23
C ASP A 91 8.06 -6.69 -17.04
N ASN A 92 6.81 -6.95 -17.45
CA ASN A 92 6.14 -8.25 -17.29
C ASN A 92 6.26 -8.80 -15.87
N ALA A 93 6.00 -7.94 -14.88
CA ALA A 93 6.10 -8.29 -13.47
C ALA A 93 5.25 -9.53 -13.12
N ALA A 94 5.86 -10.47 -12.40
CA ALA A 94 5.20 -11.70 -11.95
C ALA A 94 4.26 -11.50 -10.75
N ALA A 95 4.22 -10.28 -10.18
CA ALA A 95 3.29 -9.89 -9.13
C ALA A 95 2.71 -8.49 -9.41
N PRO A 96 1.53 -8.16 -8.83
CA PRO A 96 0.94 -6.85 -8.99
C PRO A 96 1.81 -5.74 -8.40
N ILE A 97 1.74 -4.58 -9.04
CA ILE A 97 2.29 -3.33 -8.50
C ILE A 97 1.20 -2.62 -7.72
N TYR A 98 1.57 -2.09 -6.57
CA TYR A 98 0.64 -1.45 -5.68
C TYR A 98 0.98 0.03 -5.50
N ILE A 99 -0.05 0.88 -5.51
CA ILE A 99 0.09 2.34 -5.44
C ILE A 99 -0.92 2.91 -4.47
N ILE A 100 -0.45 3.63 -3.46
CA ILE A 100 -1.25 4.49 -2.60
C ILE A 100 -1.25 5.90 -3.20
N SER A 101 -2.42 6.48 -3.35
CA SER A 101 -2.66 7.85 -3.83
C SER A 101 -3.79 8.50 -3.02
N GLY A 102 -3.62 8.59 -1.70
CA GLY A 102 -4.65 9.11 -0.79
C GLY A 102 -4.54 10.60 -0.46
N SER A 103 -3.65 11.36 -1.11
CA SER A 103 -3.36 12.77 -0.80
C SER A 103 -4.18 13.78 -1.59
N ALA A 104 -5.43 13.48 -1.96
CA ALA A 104 -6.24 14.35 -2.81
C ALA A 104 -6.82 15.61 -2.10
N GLY A 105 -6.45 15.87 -0.83
CA GLY A 105 -6.89 17.04 -0.08
C GLY A 105 -7.95 16.77 1.01
N CYS A 106 -7.83 15.66 1.74
CA CYS A 106 -8.69 15.40 2.89
C CYS A 106 -8.55 16.50 3.97
N HIS A 107 -9.58 16.67 4.80
CA HIS A 107 -9.56 17.64 5.89
C HIS A 107 -8.56 17.29 7.00
N SER A 108 -8.16 16.03 7.13
CA SER A 108 -7.11 15.61 8.06
C SER A 108 -5.74 15.67 7.40
N GLY A 109 -4.69 15.81 8.22
CA GLY A 109 -3.32 15.99 7.74
C GLY A 109 -2.80 14.80 6.94
N HIS A 110 -1.76 15.05 6.14
CA HIS A 110 -1.00 14.01 5.45
C HIS A 110 -0.40 13.02 6.45
N ALA A 111 -0.34 11.74 6.06
CA ALA A 111 0.28 10.69 6.85
C ALA A 111 1.81 10.85 6.86
N TRP A 112 2.44 10.52 7.99
CA TRP A 112 3.90 10.45 8.10
C TRP A 112 4.38 9.08 7.61
N PHE A 113 5.63 8.97 7.19
CA PHE A 113 6.27 7.68 6.94
C PHE A 113 7.15 7.29 8.12
N ASP A 114 7.24 5.99 8.39
CA ASP A 114 8.21 5.44 9.32
C ASP A 114 9.63 5.81 8.85
N LYS A 115 10.57 5.98 9.80
CA LYS A 115 11.99 6.22 9.50
C LYS A 115 12.60 5.06 8.71
N LYS A 116 12.05 3.85 8.83
CA LYS A 116 12.45 2.66 8.07
C LYS A 116 11.31 2.22 7.13
N PRO A 117 11.41 2.48 5.82
CA PRO A 117 10.42 1.99 4.88
C PRO A 117 10.45 0.46 4.76
N VAL A 118 9.34 -0.14 4.30
CA VAL A 118 9.33 -1.57 3.99
C VAL A 118 10.31 -1.90 2.85
N PRO A 119 10.93 -3.09 2.81
CA PRO A 119 11.96 -3.43 1.82
C PRO A 119 11.51 -3.34 0.35
N PHE A 120 10.21 -3.41 0.11
CA PHE A 120 9.59 -3.36 -1.22
C PHE A 120 8.98 -1.99 -1.56
N ASN A 121 9.30 -0.95 -0.80
CA ASN A 121 8.96 0.43 -1.13
C ASN A 121 9.89 0.94 -2.25
N ALA A 122 9.32 1.35 -3.38
CA ALA A 122 10.07 1.88 -4.52
C ALA A 122 10.11 3.40 -4.56
N SER A 123 9.04 4.06 -4.10
CA SER A 123 8.94 5.52 -4.06
C SER A 123 7.89 5.94 -3.04
N SER A 124 8.18 6.98 -2.29
CA SER A 124 7.25 7.57 -1.31
C SER A 124 7.33 9.08 -1.35
N LEU A 125 6.18 9.74 -1.34
CA LEU A 125 6.07 11.18 -1.33
C LEU A 125 4.99 11.62 -0.36
N ARG A 126 5.31 12.67 0.37
CA ARG A 126 4.40 13.43 1.21
C ARG A 126 4.56 14.90 0.85
N LEU A 127 3.44 15.63 0.78
CA LEU A 127 3.44 17.02 0.32
C LEU A 127 4.00 18.02 1.34
N ASN A 128 4.05 17.68 2.64
CA ASN A 128 4.50 18.60 3.71
C ASN A 128 5.74 18.08 4.45
N PRO A 129 6.73 18.91 4.78
CA PRO A 129 7.89 18.49 5.59
C PRO A 129 7.51 18.17 7.03
N ARG A 130 8.32 17.35 7.71
CA ARG A 130 8.18 17.00 9.14
C ARG A 130 8.28 18.27 9.99
N PRO A 131 7.28 18.61 10.83
CA PRO A 131 7.49 19.66 11.81
C PRO A 131 8.62 19.19 12.73
N PRO A 132 9.43 20.12 13.26
CA PRO A 132 10.45 19.76 14.25
C PRO A 132 9.81 18.94 15.38
N GLU A 133 10.46 17.85 15.79
CA GLU A 133 9.99 16.99 16.89
C GLU A 133 9.72 17.91 18.09
N ALA A 134 8.47 17.94 18.56
CA ALA A 134 8.14 18.67 19.78
C ALA A 134 8.99 18.08 20.92
N PRO A 135 9.60 18.91 21.78
CA PRO A 135 10.36 18.40 22.91
C PRO A 135 9.48 17.45 23.72
N GLU A 136 10.03 16.29 24.03
CA GLU A 136 9.40 15.30 24.90
C GLU A 136 8.85 16.03 26.14
N MET A 137 7.53 15.93 26.35
CA MET A 137 6.88 16.53 27.51
C MET A 137 7.40 15.78 28.73
N LYS A 138 8.47 16.30 29.34
CA LYS A 138 9.01 15.77 30.59
C LYS A 138 7.86 15.67 31.57
N ASP A 139 7.64 14.45 32.06
CA ASP A 139 6.58 14.10 32.99
C ASP A 139 6.53 15.13 34.12
N MET A 140 5.48 15.96 34.14
CA MET A 140 5.25 17.00 35.15
C MET A 140 4.67 16.36 36.44
N ARG A 141 5.18 15.18 36.80
CA ARG A 141 4.86 14.44 38.01
C ARG A 141 6.12 14.25 38.82
N THR A 142 6.65 15.34 39.33
CA THR A 142 7.48 15.37 40.54
C THR A 142 7.57 16.82 40.99
N VAL A 143 6.60 17.19 41.83
CA VAL A 143 6.74 18.28 42.81
C VAL A 143 6.35 17.68 44.14
#